data_AF-A0A6N9SIG1-F1
#
_entry.id   AF-A0A6N9SIG1-F1
#
_cell.length_a   1.000
_cell.length_b   1.000
_cell.length_c   1.000
_cell.angle_alpha   90.00
_cell.angle_beta   90.00
_cell.angle_gamma   90.00
#
_symmetry.space_group_name_H-M   'P 1'
#
loop_
_entity.id
_entity.type
_entity.pdbx_description
1 polymer ?
#
loop_
_entity_poly.entity_id
_entity_poly.type
_entity_poly.pdbx_seq_one_letter_code
_entity_poly.pdbx_strand_id
1 'polypeptide(L)' 'MHWTSWQEFLTMRGYGLYVWGSFGACAAGMILEPLLLNQRWRSLQSRLPHEKDDV' A
#
# COMPACT_ATOMS: atom_id res chain seq x y z
N MET A 1 -13.48 -33.74 -0.04
CA MET A 1 -12.71 -32.87 -0.95
C MET A 1 -13.63 -31.77 -1.44
N HIS A 2 -13.51 -30.56 -0.89
CA HIS A 2 -14.05 -29.30 -1.42
C HIS A 2 -13.60 -28.20 -0.44
N TRP A 3 -12.29 -27.93 -0.43
CA TRP A 3 -11.76 -26.68 0.12
C TRP A 3 -11.86 -25.64 -0.99
N THR A 4 -13.08 -25.22 -1.32
CA THR A 4 -13.35 -24.35 -2.49
C THR A 4 -14.02 -23.05 -2.09
N SER A 5 -13.78 -22.60 -0.85
CA SER A 5 -14.58 -21.52 -0.30
C SER A 5 -13.74 -20.40 0.31
N TRP A 6 -12.56 -20.11 -0.27
CA TRP A 6 -11.97 -18.77 -0.13
C TRP A 6 -12.97 -17.71 -0.61
N GLN A 7 -13.68 -18.01 -1.71
CA GLN A 7 -14.83 -17.21 -2.15
C GLN A 7 -15.96 -17.15 -1.12
N GLU A 8 -16.37 -18.23 -0.43
CA GLU A 8 -17.43 -18.11 0.61
C GLU A 8 -16.97 -17.47 1.91
N PHE A 9 -15.67 -17.36 2.18
CA PHE A 9 -15.16 -16.54 3.29
C PHE A 9 -15.20 -15.05 2.93
N LEU A 10 -14.85 -14.72 1.69
CA LEU A 10 -14.99 -13.37 1.11
C LEU A 10 -16.45 -12.96 0.92
N THR A 11 -17.32 -13.92 0.62
CA THR A 11 -18.76 -13.73 0.40
C THR A 11 -19.62 -14.29 1.51
N MET A 12 -19.06 -14.50 2.72
CA MET A 12 -19.74 -15.10 3.89
C MET A 12 -21.02 -14.31 4.20
N ARG A 13 -22.13 -14.68 3.56
CA ARG A 13 -23.44 -14.01 3.57
C ARG A 13 -23.42 -12.47 3.42
N GLY A 14 -22.40 -11.89 2.77
CA GLY A 14 -22.34 -10.46 2.43
C GLY A 14 -21.43 -9.56 3.27
N TYR A 15 -20.74 -10.07 4.31
CA TYR A 15 -19.90 -9.24 5.20
C TYR A 15 -18.39 -9.25 4.91
N GLY A 16 -17.88 -10.22 4.14
CA GLY A 16 -16.43 -10.30 3.87
C GLY A 16 -15.90 -9.11 3.07
N LEU A 17 -16.70 -8.54 2.15
CA LEU A 17 -16.36 -7.32 1.43
C LEU A 17 -16.20 -6.09 2.35
N TYR A 18 -16.93 -6.02 3.47
CA TYR A 18 -16.77 -4.92 4.44
C TYR A 18 -15.45 -5.04 5.18
N VAL A 19 -15.09 -6.22 5.67
CA VAL A 19 -13.85 -6.43 6.41
C VAL A 19 -12.64 -6.15 5.52
N TRP A 20 -12.64 -6.72 4.31
CA TRP A 20 -11.59 -6.47 3.34
C TRP A 20 -11.59 -5.03 2.82
N GLY A 21 -12.76 -4.40 2.71
CA GLY A 21 -12.90 -2.98 2.39
C GLY A 21 -12.27 -2.08 3.46
N SER A 22 -12.56 -2.31 4.74
CA SER A 22 -11.98 -1.55 5.86
C SER A 22 -10.48 -1.82 6.00
N PHE A 23 -10.05 -3.08 5.87
CA PHE A 23 -8.63 -3.44 5.94
C PHE A 23 -7.84 -2.83 4.77
N GLY A 24 -8.42 -2.87 3.56
CA GLY A 24 -7.91 -2.21 2.38
C GLY A 24 -7.87 -0.69 2.51
N ALA A 25 -8.90 -0.07 3.12
CA ALA A 25 -8.94 1.36 3.38
C ALA A 25 -7.88 1.80 4.41
N CYS A 26 -7.69 1.04 5.49
CA CYS A 26 -6.61 1.28 6.45
C CYS A 26 -5.23 1.13 5.80
N ALA A 27 -5.01 0.06 5.03
CA ALA A 27 -3.76 -0.14 4.30
C ALA A 27 -3.52 0.97 3.27
N ALA A 28 -4.56 1.41 2.56
CA ALA A 28 -4.49 2.51 1.61
C ALA A 28 -4.12 3.83 2.31
N GLY A 29 -4.72 4.14 3.46
CA GLY A 29 -4.35 5.30 4.28
C GLY A 29 -2.87 5.26 4.69
N MET A 30 -2.42 4.10 5.20
CA MET A 30 -1.04 3.89 5.63
C MET A 30 -0.02 3.91 4.48
N ILE A 31 -0.47 3.68 3.23
CA ILE A 31 0.37 3.73 2.01
C ILE A 31 0.32 5.11 1.34
N LEU A 32 -0.80 5.83 1.43
CA LEU A 32 -0.97 7.17 0.84
C LEU A 32 0.05 8.16 1.41
N GLU A 33 0.26 8.14 2.72
CA GLU A 33 1.23 9.01 3.41
C GLU A 33 2.68 8.77 2.93
N PRO A 34 3.22 7.52 2.97
CA PRO A 34 4.56 7.26 2.46
C PRO A 34 4.67 7.42 0.94
N LEU A 35 3.61 7.22 0.15
CA LEU A 35 3.66 7.52 -1.29
C LEU A 35 3.91 9.02 -1.54
N LEU A 36 3.15 9.89 -0.88
CA LEU A 36 3.28 11.34 -0.99
C LEU A 36 4.63 11.81 -0.43
N LEU A 37 5.05 11.24 0.69
CA LEU A 37 6.33 11.51 1.31
C LEU A 37 7.47 11.06 0.37
N ASN A 38 7.43 9.83 -0.16
CA ASN A 38 8.48 9.27 -1.01
C ASN A 38 8.60 10.02 -2.35
N GLN A 39 7.50 10.55 -2.89
CA GLN A 39 7.55 11.49 -4.02
C GLN A 39 8.34 12.76 -3.68
N ARG A 40 8.15 13.30 -2.46
CA ARG A 40 8.92 14.45 -1.98
C ARG A 40 10.38 14.09 -1.72
N TRP A 41 10.68 12.93 -1.13
CA TRP A 41 12.06 12.46 -0.93
C TRP A 41 12.81 12.33 -2.26
N ARG A 42 12.19 11.77 -3.30
CA ARG A 42 12.76 11.72 -4.65
C ARG A 42 13.10 13.10 -5.21
N SER A 43 12.24 14.09 -4.98
CA SER A 43 12.49 15.49 -5.40
C SER A 43 13.60 16.21 -4.60
N LEU A 44 13.86 15.77 -3.37
CA LEU A 44 14.95 16.27 -2.54
C LEU A 44 16.28 15.59 -2.86
N GLN A 45 16.25 14.30 -3.22
CA GLN A 45 17.44 13.56 -3.63
C GLN A 45 18.02 14.10 -4.96
N SER A 46 17.16 14.56 -5.88
CA SER A 46 17.59 15.25 -7.10
C SER A 46 18.22 16.62 -6.86
N ARG A 47 18.20 17.13 -5.62
CA ARG A 47 18.82 18.41 -5.24
C ARG A 47 20.14 18.25 -4.50
N LEU A 48 20.53 17.03 -4.12
CA LEU A 48 21.90 16.80 -3.68
C LEU A 48 22.75 16.68 -4.94
N PRO A 49 23.63 17.67 -5.23
CA PRO A 49 24.61 17.52 -6.27
C PRO A 49 25.41 16.26 -5.95
N HIS A 50 25.69 15.52 -7.01
CA HIS A 50 26.61 14.40 -7.01
C HIS A 50 28.03 14.94 -6.72
N GLU A 51 28.30 15.40 -5.49
CA GLU A 51 29.61 15.83 -4.96
C GLU A 51 30.49 14.60 -4.64
N LYS A 52 30.21 13.45 -5.27
CA LYS A 52 30.94 12.19 -5.06
C LYS A 52 31.90 11.86 -6.21
N ASP A 53 32.21 12.85 -7.05
CA ASP A 53 33.10 12.68 -8.20
C ASP A 53 34.47 13.39 -8.02
N ASP A 54 34.79 13.96 -6.84
CA ASP A 54 36.00 14.79 -6.63
C ASP A 54 36.96 14.36 -5.46
N VAL A 55 37.14 13.06 -5.17
CA VAL A 55 38.28 12.59 -4.31
C VAL A 55 38.95 11.33 -4.86
#